data_AF-A0A890BYI6-F1
#
_entry.id   AF-A0A890BYI6-F1
#
_cell.length_a   1.000
_cell.length_b   1.000
_cell.length_c   1.000
_cell.angle_alpha   90.00
_cell.angle_beta   90.00
_cell.angle_gamma   90.00
#
_symmetry.space_group_name_H-M   'P 1'
#
loop_
_entity.id
_entity.type
_entity.pdbx_description
1 polymer ?
#
loop_
_entity_poly.entity_id
_entity_poly.type
_entity_poly.pdbx_seq_one_letter_code
_entity_poly.pdbx_strand_id
1 'polypeptide(L)'
;MAPRSLLLLLSGALALTDTWAGSHSLRYFSTAVSRPGRGEPRYIAVEYVDDTQFLRFDSDAAIPRMEPREPWVEQEGPQYWEWTTGYAKANAQTDRVALRNLLRRYNQSEAGSHTLQGMNGCDMGPDGRLLRGYHQHAYDGKDYISLNEDLRSWTAADTVAQITQRFYEAEEYAEEFRTYLEGECLELLRRYLENGKETLQRA
;
A
#
# COMPACT_ATOMS: atom_id res chain seq x y z
N MET A 1 -13.13 70.53 5.83
CA MET A 1 -13.72 69.92 4.62
C MET A 1 -12.56 69.53 3.71
N ALA A 2 -12.12 68.29 3.51
CA ALA A 2 -12.21 66.98 4.17
C ALA A 2 -10.89 66.25 3.80
N PRO A 3 -10.34 65.38 4.65
CA PRO A 3 -9.12 64.63 4.35
C PRO A 3 -9.46 63.44 3.44
N ARG A 4 -8.62 63.12 2.46
CA ARG A 4 -8.75 61.89 1.66
C ARG A 4 -7.54 60.97 1.89
N SER A 5 -7.75 60.13 2.90
CA SER A 5 -7.57 58.67 2.92
C SER A 5 -6.49 58.02 2.07
N LEU A 6 -5.63 57.28 2.80
CA LEU A 6 -5.10 55.93 2.54
C LEU A 6 -4.82 55.52 1.09
N LEU A 7 -3.57 55.16 0.82
CA LEU A 7 -3.27 54.04 -0.06
C LEU A 7 -2.53 52.92 0.68
N LEU A 8 -3.07 51.73 0.45
CA LEU A 8 -2.91 50.48 1.17
C LEU A 8 -1.54 49.82 0.98
N LEU A 9 -1.08 49.20 2.06
CA LEU A 9 -0.15 48.08 2.09
C LEU A 9 -0.60 46.99 1.09
N LEU A 10 0.21 46.72 0.08
CA LEU A 10 0.11 45.52 -0.77
C LEU A 10 1.44 44.76 -0.67
N SER A 11 1.61 44.08 0.45
CA SER A 11 2.57 42.99 0.61
C SER A 11 1.83 41.85 1.28
N GLY A 12 0.95 41.22 0.50
CA GLY A 12 0.04 40.18 0.97
C GLY A 12 -0.47 39.35 -0.19
N ALA A 13 0.38 38.44 -0.68
CA ALA A 13 0.01 37.18 -1.33
C ALA A 13 1.27 36.42 -1.78
N LEU A 14 2.19 36.12 -0.85
CA LEU A 14 2.83 34.81 -0.90
C LEU A 14 1.97 33.93 -0.01
N ALA A 15 0.81 33.54 -0.54
CA ALA A 15 0.06 32.44 0.02
C ALA A 15 1.00 31.24 0.02
N LEU A 16 1.07 30.55 1.16
CA LEU A 16 1.82 29.32 1.37
C LEU A 16 1.66 28.40 0.16
N THR A 17 2.67 28.34 -0.70
CA THR A 17 2.95 27.17 -1.51
C THR A 17 4.24 26.56 -0.98
N ASP A 18 4.23 26.17 0.29
CA ASP A 18 4.99 24.99 0.71
C ASP A 18 4.21 23.76 0.20
N THR A 19 4.07 23.66 -1.12
CA THR A 19 3.43 22.52 -1.76
C THR A 19 4.50 21.50 -2.02
N TRP A 20 4.58 20.48 -1.14
CA TRP A 20 5.05 19.13 -1.47
C TRP A 20 6.26 19.12 -2.42
N ALA A 21 7.39 19.72 -2.01
CA ALA A 21 8.55 19.85 -2.87
C ALA A 21 9.24 18.48 -3.04
N GLY A 22 8.68 17.59 -3.85
CA GLY A 22 9.22 16.27 -4.08
C GLY A 22 8.18 15.26 -4.57
N SER A 23 8.67 14.10 -5.01
CA SER A 23 7.82 12.92 -5.18
C SER A 23 7.64 12.23 -3.84
N HIS A 24 6.44 11.71 -3.61
CA HIS A 24 6.12 10.95 -2.40
C HIS A 24 5.56 9.58 -2.76
N SER A 25 5.53 8.66 -1.82
CA SER A 25 5.05 7.29 -2.06
C SER A 25 4.27 6.73 -0.88
N LEU A 26 3.27 5.90 -1.19
CA LEU A 26 2.55 5.07 -0.23
C LEU A 26 2.76 3.61 -0.61
N ARG A 27 3.34 2.81 0.29
CA ARG A 27 3.64 1.40 0.02
C ARG A 27 3.12 0.49 1.13
N TYR A 28 2.35 -0.50 0.72
CA TYR A 28 1.90 -1.62 1.53
C TYR A 28 2.74 -2.85 1.18
N PHE A 29 3.34 -3.49 2.19
CA PHE A 29 4.04 -4.75 2.03
C PHE A 29 3.38 -5.82 2.89
N SER A 30 3.07 -6.96 2.29
CA SER A 30 2.60 -8.16 3.01
C SER A 30 3.63 -9.29 2.94
N THR A 31 3.62 -10.13 3.96
CA THR A 31 4.37 -11.37 3.99
C THR A 31 3.55 -12.42 4.73
N ALA A 32 3.19 -13.48 4.02
CA ALA A 32 2.53 -14.66 4.56
C ALA A 32 3.49 -15.84 4.52
N VAL A 33 3.76 -16.45 5.68
CA VAL A 33 4.68 -17.59 5.83
C VAL A 33 3.91 -18.81 6.29
N SER A 34 3.88 -19.87 5.49
CA SER A 34 3.26 -21.14 5.89
C SER A 34 4.07 -21.81 7.01
N ARG A 35 3.37 -22.45 7.95
CA ARG A 35 3.98 -23.05 9.15
C ARG A 35 3.57 -24.51 9.31
N PRO A 36 4.19 -25.44 8.56
CA PRO A 36 3.90 -26.86 8.65
C PRO A 36 3.87 -27.35 10.11
N GLY A 37 2.76 -27.98 10.51
CA GLY A 37 2.56 -28.51 11.87
C GLY A 37 2.37 -27.46 12.97
N ARG A 38 2.27 -26.16 12.66
CA ARG A 38 2.10 -25.07 13.66
C ARG A 38 0.89 -24.18 13.39
N GLY A 39 -0.10 -24.69 12.64
CA GLY A 39 -1.37 -24.01 12.38
C GLY A 39 -1.33 -23.14 11.12
N GLU A 40 -2.08 -22.04 11.16
CA GLU A 40 -2.26 -21.16 9.99
C GLU A 40 -0.98 -20.38 9.64
N PRO A 41 -0.81 -19.94 8.38
CA PRO A 41 0.29 -19.07 8.01
C PRO A 41 0.37 -17.82 8.90
N ARG A 42 1.59 -17.38 9.23
CA ARG A 42 1.78 -16.07 9.87
C ARG A 42 1.70 -15.00 8.80
N TYR A 43 0.86 -14.00 9.01
CA TYR A 43 0.70 -12.85 8.13
C TYR A 43 1.22 -11.58 8.82
N ILE A 44 2.11 -10.88 8.15
CA ILE A 44 2.61 -9.56 8.57
C ILE A 44 2.28 -8.59 7.44
N ALA A 45 1.77 -7.42 7.79
CA ALA A 45 1.68 -6.29 6.87
C ALA A 45 2.31 -5.05 7.48
N VAL A 46 2.93 -4.23 6.65
CA VAL A 46 3.52 -2.94 7.04
C VAL A 46 3.21 -1.91 5.97
N GLU A 47 2.98 -0.68 6.39
CA GLU A 47 2.76 0.44 5.48
C GLU A 47 3.78 1.55 5.70
N TYR A 48 4.20 2.14 4.60
CA TYR A 48 5.19 3.21 4.52
C TYR A 48 4.60 4.41 3.80
N VAL A 49 4.83 5.59 4.35
CA VAL A 49 4.85 6.84 3.59
C VAL A 49 6.31 7.19 3.37
N ASP A 50 6.73 7.30 2.12
CA ASP A 50 8.13 7.40 1.74
C ASP A 50 8.95 6.27 2.37
N ASP A 51 9.98 6.60 3.15
CA ASP A 51 10.81 5.63 3.86
C ASP A 51 10.40 5.46 5.34
N THR A 52 9.26 6.04 5.74
CA THR A 52 8.78 6.02 7.13
C THR A 52 7.68 4.98 7.31
N GLN A 53 7.98 3.92 8.06
CA GLN A 53 6.97 2.93 8.44
C GLN A 53 5.99 3.55 9.45
N PHE A 54 4.71 3.62 9.10
CA PHE A 54 3.70 4.25 9.97
C PHE A 54 2.62 3.27 10.46
N LEU A 55 2.47 2.11 9.83
CA LEU A 55 1.57 1.05 10.29
C LEU A 55 2.23 -0.33 10.32
N ARG A 56 1.68 -1.20 11.17
CA ARG A 56 2.03 -2.62 11.21
C ARG A 56 0.85 -3.47 11.68
N PHE A 57 0.63 -4.59 11.00
CA PHE A 57 -0.24 -5.68 11.43
C PHE A 57 0.59 -6.96 11.60
N ASP A 58 0.28 -7.76 12.63
CA ASP A 58 0.87 -9.08 12.84
C ASP A 58 -0.21 -10.07 13.28
N SER A 59 -0.43 -11.13 12.51
CA SER A 59 -1.46 -12.14 12.81
C SER A 59 -1.16 -12.96 14.06
N ASP A 60 0.10 -12.99 14.51
CA ASP A 60 0.52 -13.70 15.71
C ASP A 60 0.37 -12.86 16.99
N ALA A 61 -0.03 -11.59 16.88
CA ALA A 61 -0.34 -10.77 18.05
C ALA A 61 -1.50 -11.39 18.85
N ALA A 62 -1.50 -11.21 20.17
CA ALA A 62 -2.57 -11.73 21.03
C ALA A 62 -3.96 -11.21 20.63
N ILE A 63 -4.02 -9.96 20.15
CA ILE A 63 -5.20 -9.35 19.55
C ILE A 63 -4.77 -8.76 18.21
N PRO A 64 -4.90 -9.51 17.10
CA PRO A 64 -4.46 -9.03 15.79
C PRO A 64 -5.27 -7.81 15.35
N ARG A 65 -4.57 -6.67 15.24
CA ARG A 65 -5.08 -5.37 14.77
C ARG A 65 -3.96 -4.59 14.10
N MET A 66 -4.33 -3.60 13.29
CA MET A 66 -3.37 -2.65 12.78
C MET A 66 -2.90 -1.74 13.92
N GLU A 67 -1.59 -1.51 14.00
CA GLU A 67 -0.97 -0.71 15.05
C GLU A 67 -0.19 0.47 14.46
N PRO A 68 -0.30 1.67 15.04
CA PRO A 68 0.51 2.82 14.65
C PRO A 68 1.99 2.56 14.93
N ARG A 69 2.84 3.15 14.09
CA ARG A 69 4.30 3.22 14.27
C ARG A 69 4.83 4.64 14.32
N GLU A 70 3.98 5.61 13.97
CA GLU A 70 4.28 7.03 14.05
C GLU A 70 3.17 7.77 14.82
N PRO A 71 3.51 8.81 15.62
CA PRO A 71 2.52 9.53 16.43
C PRO A 71 1.43 10.22 15.59
N TRP A 72 1.77 10.71 14.40
CA TRP A 72 0.85 11.49 13.57
C TRP A 72 -0.32 10.67 13.02
N VAL A 73 -0.23 9.33 12.96
CA VAL A 73 -1.36 8.49 12.54
C VAL A 73 -2.30 8.16 13.71
N GLU A 74 -1.88 8.36 14.97
CA GLU A 74 -2.73 8.09 16.14
C GLU A 74 -3.97 8.99 16.22
N GLN A 75 -3.96 10.14 15.53
CA GLN A 75 -5.11 11.03 15.43
C GLN A 75 -6.26 10.47 14.58
N GLU A 76 -6.04 9.37 13.87
CA GLU A 76 -7.05 8.70 13.07
C GLU A 76 -8.20 8.14 13.93
N GLY A 77 -9.42 8.24 13.39
CA GLY A 77 -10.64 7.86 14.11
C GLY A 77 -10.86 6.34 14.19
N PRO A 78 -11.78 5.86 15.06
CA PRO A 78 -12.04 4.43 15.23
C PRO A 78 -12.42 3.69 13.93
N GLN A 79 -13.16 4.35 13.04
CA GLN A 79 -13.57 3.76 11.74
C GLN A 79 -12.36 3.45 10.85
N TYR A 80 -11.33 4.31 10.87
CA TYR A 80 -10.09 4.06 10.14
C TYR A 80 -9.42 2.79 10.66
N TRP A 81 -9.22 2.69 11.98
CA TRP A 81 -8.58 1.54 12.63
C TRP A 81 -9.33 0.23 12.41
N GLU A 82 -10.66 0.26 12.45
CA GLU A 82 -11.52 -0.87 12.14
C GLU A 82 -11.35 -1.31 10.68
N TRP A 83 -11.39 -0.35 9.75
CA TRP A 83 -11.25 -0.61 8.32
C TRP A 83 -9.87 -1.20 7.97
N THR A 84 -8.76 -0.57 8.38
CA THR A 84 -7.41 -1.07 8.06
C THR A 84 -7.14 -2.43 8.74
N THR A 85 -7.66 -2.65 9.94
CA THR A 85 -7.59 -3.97 10.60
C THR A 85 -8.40 -5.02 9.85
N GLY A 86 -9.61 -4.68 9.40
CA GLY A 86 -10.45 -5.57 8.60
C GLY A 86 -9.79 -5.93 7.27
N TYR A 87 -9.22 -4.94 6.59
CA TYR A 87 -8.48 -5.11 5.35
C TYR A 87 -7.27 -6.06 5.52
N ALA A 88 -6.43 -5.84 6.53
CA ALA A 88 -5.29 -6.72 6.82
C ALA A 88 -5.72 -8.17 7.14
N LYS A 89 -6.84 -8.35 7.87
CA LYS A 89 -7.40 -9.67 8.15
C LYS A 89 -7.95 -10.36 6.90
N ALA A 90 -8.60 -9.62 6.00
CA ALA A 90 -9.07 -10.15 4.73
C ALA A 90 -7.90 -10.61 3.86
N ASN A 91 -6.85 -9.79 3.72
CA ASN A 91 -5.64 -10.17 2.97
C ASN A 91 -4.95 -11.39 3.58
N ALA A 92 -4.88 -11.49 4.92
CA ALA A 92 -4.34 -12.70 5.56
C ALA A 92 -5.10 -13.98 5.18
N GLN A 93 -6.43 -13.91 4.99
CA GLN A 93 -7.23 -15.04 4.53
C GLN A 93 -7.00 -15.34 3.04
N THR A 94 -6.90 -14.32 2.20
CA THR A 94 -6.57 -14.45 0.78
C THR A 94 -5.21 -15.11 0.60
N ASP A 95 -4.18 -14.64 1.30
CA ASP A 95 -2.81 -15.16 1.23
C ASP A 95 -2.72 -16.59 1.76
N ARG A 96 -3.50 -16.94 2.79
CA ARG A 96 -3.62 -18.32 3.26
C ARG A 96 -4.12 -19.25 2.14
N VAL A 97 -5.15 -18.83 1.41
CA VAL A 97 -5.70 -19.61 0.29
C VAL A 97 -4.71 -19.66 -0.88
N ALA A 98 -4.06 -18.53 -1.19
CA ALA A 98 -3.04 -18.43 -2.22
C ALA A 98 -1.87 -19.37 -1.96
N LEU A 99 -1.32 -19.40 -0.73
CA LEU A 99 -0.25 -20.32 -0.33
C LEU A 99 -0.62 -21.79 -0.56
N ARG A 100 -1.85 -22.20 -0.20
CA ARG A 100 -2.33 -23.58 -0.44
C ARG A 100 -2.44 -23.90 -1.93
N ASN A 101 -2.88 -22.94 -2.73
CA ASN A 101 -3.00 -23.10 -4.18
C ASN A 101 -1.63 -23.17 -4.87
N LEU A 102 -0.69 -22.29 -4.48
CA LEU A 102 0.67 -22.27 -5.01
C LEU A 102 1.40 -23.57 -4.70
N LEU A 103 1.32 -24.04 -3.45
CA LEU A 103 1.89 -25.32 -3.04
C LEU A 103 1.46 -26.47 -3.97
N ARG A 104 0.15 -26.56 -4.26
CA ARG A 104 -0.41 -27.56 -5.17
C ARG A 104 0.06 -27.38 -6.61
N ARG A 105 0.03 -26.14 -7.13
CA ARG A 105 0.40 -25.84 -8.52
C ARG A 105 1.89 -26.09 -8.81
N TYR A 106 2.76 -25.85 -7.83
CA TYR A 106 4.18 -26.15 -7.91
C TYR A 106 4.53 -27.60 -7.52
N ASN A 107 3.54 -28.43 -7.16
CA ASN A 107 3.74 -29.80 -6.68
C ASN A 107 4.72 -29.89 -5.50
N GLN A 108 4.64 -28.93 -4.58
CA GLN A 108 5.51 -28.85 -3.41
C GLN A 108 4.93 -29.63 -2.21
N SER A 109 5.80 -30.02 -1.29
CA SER A 109 5.42 -30.79 -0.10
C SER A 109 4.81 -29.91 1.00
N GLU A 110 3.75 -30.38 1.64
CA GLU A 110 3.17 -29.73 2.84
C GLU A 110 4.11 -29.68 4.05
N ALA A 111 5.20 -30.45 4.03
CA ALA A 111 6.23 -30.41 5.07
C ALA A 111 7.16 -29.18 4.93
N GLY A 112 7.18 -28.53 3.76
CA GLY A 112 7.98 -27.34 3.49
C GLY A 112 7.31 -26.06 3.97
N SER A 113 8.09 -25.14 4.52
CA SER A 113 7.64 -23.77 4.78
C SER A 113 7.84 -22.94 3.51
N HIS A 114 6.83 -22.14 3.18
CA HIS A 114 6.76 -21.35 1.95
C HIS A 114 6.34 -19.92 2.29
N THR A 115 6.80 -18.98 1.49
CA THR A 115 6.57 -17.55 1.71
C THR A 115 5.90 -16.93 0.49
N LEU A 116 4.79 -16.24 0.71
CA LEU A 116 4.17 -15.35 -0.26
C LEU A 116 4.38 -13.91 0.22
N GLN A 117 4.89 -13.06 -0.66
CA GLN A 117 5.08 -11.64 -0.39
C GLN A 117 4.28 -10.84 -1.39
N GLY A 118 3.66 -9.76 -0.92
CA GLY A 118 2.93 -8.81 -1.76
C GLY A 118 3.48 -7.41 -1.57
N MET A 119 3.46 -6.62 -2.64
CA MET A 119 3.67 -5.18 -2.59
C MET A 119 2.61 -4.47 -3.43
N ASN A 120 1.94 -3.50 -2.83
CA ASN A 120 0.95 -2.64 -3.47
C ASN A 120 1.24 -1.18 -3.07
N GLY A 121 1.03 -0.23 -3.96
CA GLY A 121 1.28 1.17 -3.63
C GLY A 121 1.34 2.10 -4.83
N CYS A 122 1.52 3.38 -4.56
CA CYS A 122 1.63 4.42 -5.57
C CYS A 122 2.75 5.40 -5.24
N ASP A 123 3.41 5.89 -6.29
CA ASP A 123 4.28 7.05 -6.25
C ASP A 123 3.52 8.25 -6.84
N MET A 124 3.58 9.39 -6.16
CA MET A 124 2.99 10.66 -6.55
C MET A 124 4.08 11.62 -7.01
N GLY A 125 3.91 12.20 -8.19
CA GLY A 125 4.80 13.24 -8.71
C GLY A 125 4.67 14.56 -7.95
N PRO A 126 5.59 15.52 -8.15
CA PRO A 126 5.51 16.84 -7.54
C PRO A 126 4.27 17.64 -7.97
N ASP A 127 3.64 17.27 -9.09
CA ASP A 127 2.38 17.84 -9.55
C ASP A 127 1.14 17.22 -8.87
N GLY A 128 1.36 16.32 -7.89
CA GLY A 128 0.33 15.64 -7.14
C GLY A 128 -0.38 14.53 -7.91
N ARG A 129 0.11 14.13 -9.09
CA ARG A 129 -0.50 13.07 -9.92
C ARG A 129 0.21 11.74 -9.74
N LEU A 130 -0.45 10.65 -10.14
CA LEU A 130 0.17 9.32 -10.16
C LEU A 130 1.39 9.35 -11.08
N LEU A 131 2.55 9.06 -10.50
CA LEU A 131 3.79 8.84 -11.24
C LEU A 131 3.93 7.35 -11.60
N ARG A 132 3.60 6.47 -10.64
CA ARG A 132 3.68 5.02 -10.82
C ARG A 132 2.75 4.29 -9.85
N GLY A 133 2.09 3.25 -10.33
CA GLY A 133 1.35 2.30 -9.50
C GLY A 133 2.08 0.95 -9.41
N TYR A 134 1.86 0.23 -8.32
CA TYR A 134 2.47 -1.07 -8.06
C TYR A 134 1.42 -2.06 -7.58
N HIS A 135 1.47 -3.26 -8.15
CA HIS A 135 0.82 -4.44 -7.57
C HIS A 135 1.62 -5.67 -7.99
N GLN A 136 2.32 -6.30 -7.06
CA GLN A 136 3.22 -7.41 -7.36
C GLN A 136 3.27 -8.43 -6.24
N HIS A 137 3.50 -9.67 -6.62
CA HIS A 137 3.67 -10.79 -5.70
C HIS A 137 4.96 -11.55 -6.01
N ALA A 138 5.59 -12.05 -4.94
CA ALA A 138 6.72 -12.96 -5.00
C ALA A 138 6.42 -14.22 -4.19
N TYR A 139 6.90 -15.37 -4.67
CA TYR A 139 6.73 -16.66 -4.01
C TYR A 139 8.10 -17.31 -3.77
N ASP A 140 8.38 -17.69 -2.53
CA ASP A 140 9.67 -18.23 -2.07
C ASP A 140 10.88 -17.36 -2.49
N GLY A 141 10.70 -16.03 -2.41
CA GLY A 141 11.73 -15.04 -2.71
C GLY A 141 12.00 -14.80 -4.20
N LYS A 142 11.17 -15.34 -5.09
CA LYS A 142 11.23 -15.11 -6.54
C LYS A 142 9.99 -14.38 -7.00
N ASP A 143 10.14 -13.51 -8.00
CA ASP A 143 9.01 -12.86 -8.66
C ASP A 143 7.99 -13.92 -9.11
N TYR A 144 6.71 -13.61 -8.93
CA TYR A 144 5.60 -14.47 -9.34
C TYR A 144 4.75 -13.77 -10.40
N ILE A 145 4.12 -12.66 -10.04
CA ILE A 145 3.29 -11.86 -10.96
C ILE A 145 3.37 -10.38 -10.61
N SER A 146 3.41 -9.51 -11.61
CA SER A 146 3.39 -8.05 -11.43
C SER A 146 2.49 -7.36 -12.43
N LEU A 147 1.73 -6.35 -11.96
CA LEU A 147 1.04 -5.39 -12.81
C LEU A 147 2.09 -4.50 -13.51
N ASN A 148 1.97 -4.37 -14.83
CA ASN A 148 2.89 -3.56 -15.62
C ASN A 148 2.60 -2.06 -15.44
N GLU A 149 3.56 -1.23 -15.84
CA GLU A 149 3.48 0.23 -15.71
C GLU A 149 2.31 0.86 -16.47
N ASP A 150 1.79 0.17 -17.49
CA ASP A 150 0.60 0.58 -18.23
C ASP A 150 -0.71 0.42 -17.42
N LEU A 151 -0.65 -0.20 -16.23
CA LEU A 151 -1.76 -0.54 -15.35
C LEU A 151 -2.88 -1.30 -16.05
N ARG A 152 -2.53 -2.09 -17.07
CA ARG A 152 -3.47 -2.80 -17.95
C ARG A 152 -3.04 -4.23 -18.22
N SER A 153 -1.73 -4.49 -18.22
CA SER A 153 -1.18 -5.79 -18.53
C SER A 153 -0.37 -6.35 -17.36
N TRP A 154 -0.13 -7.66 -17.41
CA TRP A 154 0.55 -8.41 -16.36
C TRP A 154 1.83 -9.05 -16.89
N THR A 155 2.84 -9.14 -16.04
CA THR A 155 4.03 -9.96 -16.28
C THR A 155 4.00 -11.15 -15.32
N ALA A 156 4.01 -12.36 -15.87
CA ALA A 156 4.12 -13.61 -15.12
C ALA A 156 5.55 -14.15 -15.20
N ALA A 157 6.11 -14.56 -14.07
CA ALA A 157 7.50 -15.01 -14.00
C ALA A 157 7.73 -16.41 -14.58
N ASP A 158 6.72 -17.29 -14.50
CA ASP A 158 6.80 -18.65 -15.02
C ASP A 158 5.43 -19.21 -15.48
N THR A 159 5.42 -20.48 -15.89
CA THR A 159 4.22 -21.15 -16.39
C THR A 159 3.12 -21.33 -15.35
N VAL A 160 3.46 -21.39 -14.05
CA VAL A 160 2.48 -21.47 -12.98
C VAL A 160 1.86 -20.08 -12.76
N ALA A 161 2.69 -19.04 -12.75
CA ALA A 161 2.23 -17.65 -12.70
C ALA A 161 1.33 -17.27 -13.88
N GLN A 162 1.56 -17.84 -15.07
CA GLN A 162 0.68 -17.65 -16.23
C GLN A 162 -0.75 -18.13 -16.00
N ILE A 163 -0.98 -19.08 -15.08
CA ILE A 163 -2.33 -19.51 -14.70
C ILE A 163 -3.02 -18.37 -13.96
N THR A 164 -2.33 -17.71 -13.03
CA THR A 164 -2.86 -16.53 -12.32
C THR A 164 -3.05 -15.36 -13.29
N GLN A 165 -2.11 -15.12 -14.20
CA GLN A 165 -2.24 -14.06 -15.20
C GLN A 165 -3.51 -14.20 -16.02
N ARG A 166 -3.78 -15.38 -16.61
CA ARG A 166 -4.98 -15.60 -17.43
C ARG A 166 -6.27 -15.41 -16.63
N PHE A 167 -6.26 -15.81 -15.35
CA PHE A 167 -7.38 -15.56 -14.45
C PHE A 167 -7.57 -14.06 -14.22
N TYR A 168 -6.49 -13.31 -13.98
CA TYR A 168 -6.57 -11.86 -13.78
C TYR A 168 -7.00 -11.10 -15.02
N GLU A 169 -6.58 -11.54 -16.19
CA GLU A 169 -7.01 -10.97 -17.48
C GLU A 169 -8.49 -11.29 -17.76
N ALA A 170 -8.96 -12.50 -17.44
CA ALA A 170 -10.35 -12.88 -17.65
C ALA A 170 -11.33 -12.15 -16.70
N GLU A 171 -10.89 -11.86 -15.47
CA GLU A 171 -11.68 -11.11 -14.47
C GLU A 171 -11.41 -9.60 -14.53
N GLU A 172 -10.62 -9.13 -15.49
CA GLU A 172 -10.30 -7.71 -15.71
C GLU A 172 -9.71 -6.98 -14.49
N TYR A 173 -9.03 -7.70 -13.58
CA TYR A 173 -8.51 -7.13 -12.31
C TYR A 173 -7.57 -5.94 -12.48
N ALA A 174 -6.92 -5.80 -13.65
CA ALA A 174 -6.08 -4.63 -13.91
C ALA A 174 -6.87 -3.31 -13.79
N GLU A 175 -8.15 -3.29 -14.18
CA GLU A 175 -8.98 -2.09 -14.04
C GLU A 175 -9.33 -1.77 -12.59
N GLU A 176 -9.60 -2.78 -11.77
CA GLU A 176 -9.83 -2.61 -10.32
C GLU A 176 -8.60 -2.01 -9.64
N PHE A 177 -7.41 -2.57 -9.90
CA PHE A 177 -6.17 -2.04 -9.34
C PHE A 177 -5.85 -0.64 -9.87
N ARG A 178 -6.04 -0.38 -11.17
CA ARG A 178 -5.85 0.96 -11.73
C ARG A 178 -6.74 1.99 -11.02
N THR A 179 -8.02 1.65 -10.79
CA THR A 179 -8.98 2.53 -10.10
C THR A 179 -8.50 2.87 -8.68
N TYR A 180 -8.02 1.88 -7.93
CA TYR A 180 -7.43 2.10 -6.60
C TYR A 180 -6.16 2.98 -6.66
N LEU A 181 -5.25 2.66 -7.58
CA LEU A 181 -3.93 3.31 -7.70
C LEU A 181 -4.03 4.77 -8.15
N GLU A 182 -4.93 5.07 -9.09
CA GLU A 182 -5.17 6.43 -9.60
C GLU A 182 -6.07 7.26 -8.67
N GLY A 183 -6.83 6.62 -7.78
CA GLY A 183 -7.78 7.25 -6.87
C GLY A 183 -7.36 7.16 -5.41
N GLU A 184 -7.91 6.19 -4.69
CA GLU A 184 -7.81 6.05 -3.24
C GLU A 184 -6.36 6.05 -2.72
N CYS A 185 -5.43 5.41 -3.43
CA CYS A 185 -4.01 5.42 -3.02
C CYS A 185 -3.45 6.84 -2.93
N LEU A 186 -3.73 7.69 -3.93
CA LEU A 186 -3.30 9.08 -3.93
C LEU A 186 -4.03 9.92 -2.87
N GLU A 187 -5.30 9.65 -2.63
CA GLU A 187 -6.08 10.32 -1.58
C GLU A 187 -5.54 10.02 -0.18
N LEU A 188 -5.27 8.75 0.11
CA LEU A 188 -4.64 8.31 1.35
C LEU A 188 -3.23 8.89 1.50
N LEU A 189 -2.42 8.86 0.43
CA LEU A 189 -1.08 9.43 0.47
C LEU A 189 -1.14 10.92 0.85
N ARG A 190 -1.97 11.74 0.19
CA ARG A 190 -2.15 13.17 0.54
C ARG A 190 -2.60 13.37 1.99
N ARG A 191 -3.51 12.53 2.48
CA ARG A 191 -4.00 12.60 3.86
C ARG A 191 -2.89 12.34 4.87
N TYR A 192 -2.11 11.27 4.70
CA TYR A 192 -1.03 10.92 5.63
C TYR A 192 0.10 11.94 5.62
N LEU A 193 0.41 12.42 4.42
CA LEU A 193 1.32 13.51 4.18
C LEU A 193 0.91 14.78 4.95
N GLU A 194 -0.38 15.18 4.91
CA GLU A 194 -0.88 16.33 5.70
C GLU A 194 -0.82 16.04 7.21
N ASN A 195 -1.23 14.84 7.64
CA ASN A 195 -1.19 14.43 9.04
C ASN A 195 0.24 14.49 9.60
N GLY A 196 1.22 14.00 8.84
CA GLY A 196 2.62 13.90 9.21
C GLY A 196 3.49 15.05 8.72
N LYS A 197 2.94 16.18 8.26
CA LYS A 197 3.70 17.25 7.60
C LYS A 197 4.90 17.76 8.40
N GLU A 198 4.76 17.83 9.73
CA GLU A 198 5.83 18.33 10.61
C GLU A 198 7.01 17.37 10.72
N THR A 199 6.81 16.08 10.43
CA THR A 199 7.83 15.03 10.54
C THR A 199 8.32 14.56 9.17
N LEU A 200 7.43 14.40 8.19
CA LEU A 200 7.71 13.82 6.87
C LEU A 200 8.37 14.81 5.89
N GLN A 201 8.02 16.10 5.96
CA GLN A 201 8.53 17.12 5.02
C GLN A 201 9.81 17.84 5.51
N ARG A 202 10.37 17.40 6.64
CA ARG A 202 11.62 17.96 7.19
C ARG A 202 12.88 17.18 6.77
N ALA A 203 12.71 16.10 6.02
CA ALA A 203 13.78 15.22 5.54
C ALA A 203 14.40 15.72 4.23
#